data_AF-A0A067E6T5-F1
#
_entry.id   AF-A0A067E6T5-F1
#
_cell.length_a   1.000
_cell.length_b   1.000
_cell.length_c   1.000
_cell.angle_alpha   90.00
_cell.angle_beta   90.00
_cell.angle_gamma   90.00
#
_symmetry.space_group_name_H-M   'P 1'
#
loop_
_entity.id
_entity.type
_entity.pdbx_description
1 polymer ?
#
loop_
_entity_poly.entity_id
_entity_poly.type
_entity_poly.pdbx_seq_one_letter_code
_entity_poly.pdbx_strand_id
1 'polypeptide(L)'
;DKYRSILNEEAKSTQWRHGGPPIFDKVNKLFEEGRTKEWPKGSIEETVQNAVKSWEMELSHKTSLNDFKTINPEKFKLIVNGRKDLSGEETLQLGSYNALLKNSLPKEFQYYRADEETFKSSHDAFRSAFPRGFAWEVISVFSGPPVVAYKFRHWGYFEGPFQGHAPTGEMVEFYGIGIMKV
;
A
#
# COMPACT_ATOMS: atom_id res chain seq x y z
N ASP A 1 8.53 12.61 4.90
CA ASP A 1 7.25 12.89 4.20
C ASP A 1 6.15 13.10 5.25
N LYS A 2 5.14 13.96 5.02
CA LYS A 2 4.10 14.30 6.03
C LYS A 2 3.33 13.05 6.50
N TYR A 3 3.10 12.10 5.60
CA TYR A 3 2.30 10.91 5.86
C TYR A 3 3.10 9.63 6.08
N ARG A 4 4.43 9.73 6.01
CA ARG A 4 5.38 8.64 6.20
C ARG A 4 6.55 9.19 6.98
N SER A 5 6.43 9.15 8.30
CA SER A 5 7.37 9.83 9.21
C SER A 5 8.76 9.26 9.07
N ILE A 6 8.86 7.93 8.96
CA ILE A 6 10.12 7.21 8.92
C ILE A 6 10.98 7.53 7.69
N LEU A 7 10.40 8.04 6.60
CA LEU A 7 11.15 8.36 5.37
C LEU A 7 12.24 9.41 5.62
N ASN A 8 12.01 10.32 6.57
CA ASN A 8 12.99 11.35 6.94
C ASN A 8 14.09 10.82 7.90
N GLU A 9 13.94 9.59 8.40
CA GLU A 9 14.80 8.98 9.41
C GLU A 9 15.65 7.84 8.81
N GLU A 10 15.63 7.67 7.48
CA GLU A 10 16.29 6.57 6.78
C GLU A 10 17.82 6.67 6.85
N ALA A 11 18.48 5.52 7.03
CA ALA A 11 19.92 5.45 7.06
C ALA A 11 20.49 5.72 5.66
N LYS A 12 21.70 6.30 5.58
CA LYS A 12 22.41 6.45 4.29
C LYS A 12 22.69 5.12 3.59
N SER A 13 22.72 4.02 4.36
CA SER A 13 22.94 2.66 3.87
C SER A 13 21.66 1.93 3.44
N THR A 14 20.48 2.54 3.57
CA THR A 14 19.20 1.91 3.19
C THR A 14 19.24 1.48 1.72
N GLN A 15 18.84 0.23 1.45
CA GLN A 15 18.85 -0.35 0.11
C GLN A 15 17.54 -0.03 -0.63
N TRP A 16 17.61 1.01 -1.45
CA TRP A 16 16.49 1.45 -2.29
C TRP A 16 16.46 0.74 -3.64
N ARG A 17 15.29 0.22 -4.00
CA ARG A 17 15.01 -0.45 -5.28
C ARG A 17 15.29 0.41 -6.51
N HIS A 18 15.18 1.72 -6.36
CA HIS A 18 15.35 2.69 -7.44
C HIS A 18 16.51 3.67 -7.16
N GLY A 19 17.48 3.26 -6.34
CA GLY A 19 18.70 4.04 -6.07
C GLY A 19 18.54 5.20 -5.08
N GLY A 20 17.32 5.49 -4.61
CA GLY A 20 17.06 6.51 -3.60
C GLY A 20 15.64 6.47 -3.04
N PRO A 21 15.37 7.32 -2.02
CA PRO A 21 14.06 7.43 -1.42
C PRO A 21 13.01 7.89 -2.45
N PRO A 22 11.78 7.36 -2.40
CA PRO A 22 10.70 7.78 -3.29
C PRO A 22 10.20 9.19 -3.00
N ILE A 23 9.62 9.83 -4.03
CA ILE A 23 8.95 11.13 -3.94
C ILE A 23 7.43 10.89 -4.02
N PHE A 24 6.68 11.41 -3.04
CA PHE A 24 5.23 11.18 -2.90
C PHE A 24 4.37 12.41 -3.23
N ASP A 25 4.95 13.49 -3.75
CA ASP A 25 4.26 14.78 -3.95
C ASP A 25 2.92 14.66 -4.70
N LYS A 26 2.88 13.85 -5.78
CA LYS A 26 1.66 13.66 -6.59
C LYS A 26 0.53 12.99 -5.78
N VAL A 27 0.82 11.88 -5.10
CA VAL A 27 -0.20 11.14 -4.34
C VAL A 27 -0.57 11.88 -3.06
N ASN A 28 0.35 12.64 -2.48
CA ASN A 28 0.06 13.51 -1.33
C ASN A 28 -0.86 14.66 -1.73
N LYS A 29 -0.63 15.29 -2.88
CA LYS A 29 -1.56 16.30 -3.43
C LYS A 29 -2.95 15.70 -3.66
N LEU A 30 -3.03 14.55 -4.33
CA LEU A 30 -4.30 13.83 -4.54
C LEU A 30 -5.00 13.50 -3.21
N PHE A 31 -4.23 13.06 -2.21
CA PHE A 31 -4.75 12.76 -0.88
C PHE A 31 -5.31 14.00 -0.20
N GLU A 32 -4.59 15.13 -0.21
CA GLU A 32 -5.05 16.38 0.41
C GLU A 32 -6.31 16.94 -0.28
N GLU A 33 -6.38 16.84 -1.61
CA GLU A 33 -7.54 17.30 -2.38
C GLU A 33 -8.79 16.40 -2.19
N GLY A 34 -8.60 15.11 -1.88
CA GLY A 34 -9.68 14.12 -1.88
C GLY A 34 -10.01 13.48 -0.53
N ARG A 35 -9.23 13.74 0.53
CA ARG A 35 -9.46 13.18 1.87
C ARG A 35 -10.76 13.68 2.47
N THR A 36 -11.38 12.82 3.26
CA THR A 36 -12.63 13.08 3.99
C THR A 36 -12.41 13.21 5.50
N LYS A 37 -11.20 12.87 5.98
CA LYS A 37 -10.83 12.86 7.39
C LYS A 37 -9.57 13.68 7.65
N GLU A 38 -9.65 14.48 8.70
CA GLU A 38 -8.50 15.13 9.33
C GLU A 38 -8.37 14.61 10.75
N TRP A 39 -7.32 13.82 11.00
CA TRP A 39 -7.09 13.21 12.30
C TRP A 39 -6.23 14.11 13.18
N PRO A 40 -6.55 14.27 14.48
CA PRO A 40 -5.71 15.03 15.41
C PRO A 40 -4.30 14.43 15.50
N LYS A 41 -3.30 15.29 15.66
CA LYS A 41 -1.92 14.85 15.87
C LYS A 41 -1.81 13.97 17.11
N GLY A 42 -1.16 12.81 16.99
CA GLY A 42 -1.01 11.82 18.07
C GLY A 42 -2.23 10.91 18.27
N SER A 43 -3.28 11.06 17.46
CA SER A 43 -4.42 10.13 17.48
C SER A 43 -4.05 8.74 16.97
N ILE A 44 -4.85 7.74 17.34
CA ILE A 44 -4.66 6.38 16.83
C ILE A 44 -4.89 6.32 15.32
N GLU A 45 -5.83 7.11 14.81
CA GLU A 45 -6.14 7.17 13.38
C GLU A 45 -4.97 7.75 12.58
N GLU A 46 -4.36 8.84 13.06
CA GLU A 46 -3.13 9.38 12.45
C GLU A 46 -2.00 8.33 12.47
N THR A 47 -1.85 7.63 13.61
CA THR A 47 -0.82 6.60 13.79
C THR A 47 -1.01 5.43 12.83
N VAL A 48 -2.21 4.88 12.74
CA VAL A 48 -2.56 3.82 11.77
C VAL A 48 -2.31 4.30 10.35
N GLN A 49 -2.68 5.55 10.06
CA GLN A 49 -2.49 6.10 8.73
C GLN A 49 -1.03 6.18 8.33
N ASN A 50 -0.19 6.63 9.24
CA ASN A 50 1.24 6.69 9.03
C ASN A 50 1.85 5.28 8.91
N ALA A 51 1.44 4.35 9.78
CA ALA A 51 1.97 2.98 9.80
C ALA A 51 1.72 2.25 8.47
N VAL A 52 0.48 2.28 7.95
CA VAL A 52 0.14 1.58 6.70
C VAL A 52 0.82 2.24 5.49
N LYS A 53 0.79 3.56 5.39
CA LYS A 53 1.46 4.29 4.28
C LYS A 53 2.97 4.10 4.29
N SER A 54 3.57 4.01 5.48
CA SER A 54 5.01 3.76 5.64
C SER A 54 5.35 2.32 5.29
N TRP A 55 4.54 1.35 5.72
CA TRP A 55 4.77 -0.07 5.40
C TRP A 55 4.69 -0.32 3.89
N GLU A 56 3.69 0.24 3.22
CA GLU A 56 3.56 0.12 1.77
C GLU A 56 4.76 0.75 1.04
N MET A 57 5.21 1.93 1.50
CA MET A 57 6.42 2.55 0.96
C MET A 57 7.64 1.64 1.13
N GLU A 58 7.88 1.11 2.32
CA GLU A 58 9.02 0.20 2.56
C GLU A 58 8.92 -1.02 1.64
N LEU A 59 7.73 -1.63 1.55
CA LEU A 59 7.49 -2.81 0.73
C LEU A 59 7.73 -2.58 -0.77
N SER A 60 7.29 -1.43 -1.29
CA SER A 60 7.40 -1.13 -2.71
C SER A 60 8.76 -0.53 -3.10
N HIS A 61 9.52 0.02 -2.15
CA HIS A 61 10.74 0.78 -2.47
C HIS A 61 12.02 0.27 -1.84
N LYS A 62 11.98 -0.54 -0.78
CA LYS A 62 13.18 -1.18 -0.22
C LYS A 62 13.37 -2.57 -0.83
N THR A 63 14.60 -3.07 -0.78
CA THR A 63 14.97 -4.42 -1.26
C THR A 63 15.40 -5.38 -0.15
N SER A 64 15.52 -4.89 1.09
CA SER A 64 15.95 -5.67 2.24
C SER A 64 15.00 -5.45 3.41
N LEU A 65 14.55 -6.54 4.06
CA LEU A 65 13.73 -6.47 5.27
C LEU A 65 14.47 -5.92 6.47
N ASN A 66 15.80 -6.01 6.49
CA ASN A 66 16.60 -5.45 7.58
C ASN A 66 16.51 -3.92 7.62
N ASP A 67 16.11 -3.29 6.52
CA ASP A 67 15.87 -1.85 6.45
C ASP A 67 14.44 -1.47 6.87
N PHE A 68 13.54 -2.43 7.11
CA PHE A 68 12.16 -2.13 7.51
C PHE A 68 12.09 -1.69 8.97
N LYS A 69 11.32 -0.64 9.22
CA LYS A 69 11.03 -0.12 10.55
C LYS A 69 9.58 -0.32 10.96
N THR A 70 8.69 -0.61 10.01
CA THR A 70 7.25 -0.73 10.27
C THR A 70 6.81 -2.10 10.75
N ILE A 71 7.67 -3.12 10.65
CA ILE A 71 7.34 -4.50 10.99
C ILE A 71 8.49 -5.15 11.75
N ASN A 72 8.16 -6.18 12.54
CA ASN A 72 9.15 -7.13 13.04
C ASN A 72 9.30 -8.26 11.99
N PRO A 73 10.44 -8.40 11.29
CA PRO A 73 10.58 -9.37 10.20
C PRO A 73 10.32 -10.82 10.64
N GLU A 74 10.73 -11.20 11.85
CA GLU A 74 10.59 -12.57 12.38
C GLU A 74 9.14 -12.93 12.71
N LYS A 75 8.29 -11.93 13.01
CA LYS A 75 6.91 -12.12 13.46
C LYS A 75 5.87 -11.68 12.45
N PHE A 76 6.26 -10.92 11.43
CA PHE A 76 5.34 -10.33 10.48
C PHE A 76 4.62 -11.40 9.66
N LYS A 77 3.31 -11.24 9.54
CA LYS A 77 2.43 -12.06 8.72
C LYS A 77 1.43 -11.18 7.99
N LEU A 78 1.38 -11.28 6.67
CA LEU A 78 0.34 -10.67 5.85
C LEU A 78 -0.73 -11.73 5.52
N ILE A 79 -1.98 -11.44 5.90
CA ILE A 79 -3.13 -12.31 5.63
C ILE A 79 -4.16 -11.48 4.87
N VAL A 80 -4.57 -11.95 3.70
CA VAL A 80 -5.48 -11.21 2.82
C VAL A 80 -6.72 -12.05 2.56
N ASN A 81 -7.90 -11.52 2.93
CA ASN A 81 -9.21 -12.12 2.66
C ASN A 81 -9.31 -13.62 3.01
N GLY A 82 -8.77 -14.01 4.18
CA GLY A 82 -8.82 -15.38 4.68
C GLY A 82 -7.87 -16.37 4.00
N ARG A 83 -6.96 -15.91 3.13
CA ARG A 83 -5.94 -16.77 2.52
C ARG A 83 -4.82 -17.15 3.51
N LYS A 84 -3.95 -18.06 3.06
CA LYS A 84 -2.71 -18.41 3.76
C LYS A 84 -1.86 -17.15 4.03
N ASP A 85 -1.21 -17.15 5.19
CA ASP A 85 -0.27 -16.12 5.59
C ASP A 85 0.98 -16.08 4.70
N LEU A 86 1.50 -14.88 4.49
CA LEU A 86 2.78 -14.61 3.84
C LEU A 86 3.77 -14.05 4.87
N SER A 87 5.02 -14.50 4.84
CA SER A 87 6.12 -13.89 5.60
C SER A 87 6.48 -12.50 5.03
N GLY A 88 7.34 -11.77 5.75
CA GLY A 88 7.90 -10.52 5.23
C GLY A 88 8.65 -10.74 3.92
N GLU A 89 9.44 -11.82 3.82
CA GLU A 89 10.28 -12.13 2.67
C GLU A 89 9.42 -12.51 1.46
N GLU A 90 8.43 -13.37 1.66
CA GLU A 90 7.47 -13.74 0.62
C GLU A 90 6.73 -12.49 0.11
N THR A 91 6.30 -11.61 1.02
CA THR A 91 5.59 -10.39 0.65
C THR A 91 6.50 -9.43 -0.12
N LEU A 92 7.75 -9.24 0.31
CA LEU A 92 8.74 -8.38 -0.35
C LEU A 92 9.12 -8.89 -1.75
N GLN A 93 9.21 -10.21 -1.92
CA GLN A 93 9.49 -10.83 -3.21
C GLN A 93 8.31 -10.72 -4.18
N LEU A 94 7.09 -10.97 -3.70
CA LEU A 94 5.87 -10.90 -4.52
C LEU A 94 5.52 -9.45 -4.91
N GLY A 95 5.66 -8.52 -3.98
CA GLY A 95 5.19 -7.14 -4.11
C GLY A 95 3.75 -6.95 -3.62
N SER A 96 3.42 -5.70 -3.25
CA SER A 96 2.15 -5.31 -2.65
C SER A 96 0.93 -5.68 -3.52
N TYR A 97 0.91 -5.29 -4.79
CA TYR A 97 -0.21 -5.56 -5.70
C TYR A 97 -0.49 -7.06 -5.86
N ASN A 98 0.55 -7.86 -6.11
CA ASN A 98 0.41 -9.31 -6.24
C ASN A 98 -0.09 -9.96 -4.95
N ALA A 99 0.46 -9.56 -3.80
CA ALA A 99 0.05 -10.12 -2.50
C ALA A 99 -1.40 -9.78 -2.14
N LEU A 100 -1.81 -8.52 -2.37
CA LEU A 100 -3.12 -7.99 -1.98
C LEU A 100 -4.24 -8.40 -2.97
N LEU A 101 -3.99 -8.34 -4.28
CA LEU A 101 -5.02 -8.52 -5.31
C LEU A 101 -5.16 -9.95 -5.83
N LYS A 102 -4.24 -10.86 -5.45
CA LYS A 102 -4.46 -12.30 -5.67
C LYS A 102 -5.84 -12.68 -5.15
N ASN A 103 -6.50 -13.64 -5.79
CA ASN A 103 -7.80 -14.14 -5.37
C ASN A 103 -7.99 -15.57 -5.90
N SER A 104 -9.05 -16.24 -5.44
CA SER A 104 -9.40 -17.61 -5.83
C SER A 104 -10.63 -17.65 -6.74
N LEU A 105 -10.96 -16.53 -7.40
CA LEU A 105 -12.05 -16.52 -8.38
C LEU A 105 -11.68 -17.39 -9.58
N PRO A 106 -12.67 -17.93 -10.32
CA PRO A 106 -12.43 -18.55 -11.62
C PRO A 106 -11.64 -17.63 -12.56
N LYS A 107 -10.81 -18.20 -13.44
CA LYS A 107 -9.86 -17.44 -14.28
C LYS A 107 -10.53 -16.37 -15.14
N GLU A 108 -11.76 -16.62 -15.58
CA GLU A 108 -12.59 -15.71 -16.34
C GLU A 108 -13.02 -14.44 -15.57
N PHE A 109 -12.98 -14.48 -14.24
CA PHE A 109 -13.28 -13.34 -13.36
C PHE A 109 -12.02 -12.72 -12.72
N GLN A 110 -10.83 -13.24 -13.08
CA GLN A 110 -9.56 -12.66 -12.67
C GLN A 110 -9.13 -11.58 -13.66
N TYR A 111 -9.69 -10.39 -13.50
CA TYR A 111 -9.32 -9.21 -14.30
C TYR A 111 -7.91 -8.71 -14.03
N TYR A 112 -7.34 -9.06 -12.88
CA TYR A 112 -5.94 -8.92 -12.57
C TYR A 112 -5.38 -10.29 -12.16
N ARG A 113 -4.42 -10.80 -12.93
CA ARG A 113 -3.83 -12.13 -12.74
C ARG A 113 -2.49 -12.03 -12.05
N ALA A 114 -2.53 -12.01 -10.71
CA ALA A 114 -1.34 -11.86 -9.87
C ALA A 114 -0.27 -12.95 -10.08
N ASP A 115 -0.66 -14.13 -10.60
CA ASP A 115 0.24 -15.24 -10.93
C ASP A 115 0.96 -15.07 -12.28
N GLU A 116 0.46 -14.19 -13.15
CA GLU A 116 1.09 -13.82 -14.43
C GLU A 116 1.97 -12.56 -14.31
N GLU A 117 2.00 -11.92 -13.14
CA GLU A 117 2.65 -10.63 -12.91
C GLU A 117 3.91 -10.76 -12.02
N THR A 118 5.00 -10.16 -12.48
CA THR A 118 6.18 -9.92 -11.63
C THR A 118 5.96 -8.70 -10.74
N PHE A 119 6.78 -8.52 -9.70
CA PHE A 119 6.81 -7.28 -8.92
C PHE A 119 6.88 -6.05 -9.84
N LYS A 120 7.77 -6.08 -10.85
CA LYS A 120 8.00 -4.93 -11.71
C LYS A 120 6.79 -4.66 -12.60
N SER A 121 6.28 -5.68 -13.28
CA SER A 121 5.16 -5.53 -14.20
C SER A 121 3.87 -5.12 -13.48
N SER A 122 3.62 -5.63 -12.27
CA SER A 122 2.50 -5.17 -11.45
C SER A 122 2.62 -3.68 -11.09
N HIS A 123 3.79 -3.25 -10.62
CA HIS A 123 3.98 -1.84 -10.24
C HIS A 123 3.91 -0.90 -11.44
N ASP A 124 4.46 -1.32 -12.58
CA ASP A 124 4.39 -0.55 -13.82
C ASP A 124 2.93 -0.42 -14.30
N ALA A 125 2.15 -1.51 -14.26
CA ALA A 125 0.74 -1.49 -14.63
C ALA A 125 -0.08 -0.51 -13.77
N PHE A 126 0.03 -0.58 -12.44
CA PHE A 126 -0.73 0.30 -11.54
C PHE A 126 -0.25 1.76 -11.56
N ARG A 127 1.06 2.00 -11.66
CA ARG A 127 1.60 3.37 -11.80
C ARG A 127 1.24 4.00 -13.14
N SER A 128 1.13 3.19 -14.20
CA SER A 128 0.65 3.64 -15.49
C SER A 128 -0.84 4.01 -15.42
N ALA A 129 -1.67 3.13 -14.85
CA ALA A 129 -3.11 3.34 -14.71
C ALA A 129 -3.46 4.58 -13.86
N PHE A 130 -2.72 4.80 -12.77
CA PHE A 130 -2.95 5.86 -11.79
C PHE A 130 -1.74 6.81 -11.72
N PRO A 131 -1.53 7.70 -12.72
CA PRO A 131 -0.33 8.54 -12.80
C PRO A 131 -0.23 9.59 -11.68
N ARG A 132 -1.35 9.90 -11.01
CA ARG A 132 -1.40 10.74 -9.79
C ARG A 132 -1.13 9.96 -8.51
N GLY A 133 -1.03 8.64 -8.60
CA GLY A 133 -0.98 7.70 -7.49
C GLY A 133 -2.37 7.18 -7.10
N PHE A 134 -2.37 6.22 -6.19
CA PHE A 134 -3.57 5.59 -5.62
C PHE A 134 -3.59 5.90 -4.12
N ALA A 135 -4.31 6.95 -3.76
CA ALA A 135 -4.36 7.45 -2.40
C ALA A 135 -4.99 6.43 -1.45
N TRP A 136 -4.58 6.51 -0.18
CA TRP A 136 -5.08 5.65 0.89
C TRP A 136 -5.41 6.49 2.11
N GLU A 137 -6.57 6.26 2.73
CA GLU A 137 -7.10 7.01 3.86
C GLU A 137 -7.67 6.08 4.94
N VAL A 138 -7.36 6.35 6.20
CA VAL A 138 -8.09 5.77 7.33
C VAL A 138 -9.42 6.49 7.48
N ILE A 139 -10.52 5.72 7.44
CA ILE A 139 -11.89 6.25 7.55
C ILE A 139 -12.40 6.18 8.99
N SER A 140 -12.07 5.11 9.71
CA SER A 140 -12.42 4.95 11.12
C SER A 140 -11.54 3.88 11.77
N VAL A 141 -11.23 4.02 13.05
CA VAL A 141 -10.60 2.99 13.88
C VAL A 141 -11.63 2.48 14.89
N PHE A 142 -11.74 1.17 15.02
CA PHE A 142 -12.76 0.50 15.83
C PHE A 142 -12.20 -0.06 17.15
N SER A 143 -10.89 -0.28 17.24
CA SER A 143 -10.24 -0.82 18.43
C SER A 143 -8.83 -0.28 18.60
N GLY A 144 -8.36 -0.23 19.86
CA GLY A 144 -7.00 0.14 20.22
C GLY A 144 -6.02 -1.05 20.26
N PRO A 145 -4.72 -0.80 20.51
CA PRO A 145 -3.72 -1.84 20.72
C PRO A 145 -4.13 -2.85 21.80
N PRO A 146 -3.70 -4.13 21.71
CA PRO A 146 -2.71 -4.66 20.77
C PRO A 146 -3.30 -5.11 19.41
N VAL A 147 -4.62 -5.03 19.21
CA VAL A 147 -5.28 -5.44 17.96
C VAL A 147 -6.15 -4.30 17.47
N VAL A 148 -5.65 -3.57 16.47
CA VAL A 148 -6.29 -2.39 15.90
C VAL A 148 -7.07 -2.80 14.65
N ALA A 149 -8.38 -2.74 14.70
CA ALA A 149 -9.27 -2.90 13.55
C ALA A 149 -9.65 -1.52 13.01
N TYR A 150 -9.59 -1.34 11.69
CA TYR A 150 -9.86 -0.06 11.05
C TYR A 150 -10.52 -0.24 9.69
N LYS A 151 -11.33 0.75 9.28
CA LYS A 151 -11.85 0.89 7.92
C LYS A 151 -10.96 1.85 7.15
N PHE A 152 -10.68 1.51 5.90
CA PHE A 152 -9.90 2.36 5.01
C PHE A 152 -10.59 2.57 3.66
N ARG A 153 -10.07 3.53 2.91
CA ARG A 153 -10.45 3.87 1.54
C ARG A 153 -9.21 3.92 0.67
N HIS A 154 -9.30 3.38 -0.53
CA HIS A 154 -8.33 3.58 -1.61
C HIS A 154 -9.02 4.29 -2.78
N TRP A 155 -8.36 5.27 -3.40
CA TRP A 155 -8.91 5.92 -4.60
C TRP A 155 -7.83 6.53 -5.51
N GLY A 156 -8.17 6.66 -6.78
CA GLY A 156 -7.35 7.32 -7.80
C GLY A 156 -8.11 7.46 -9.10
N TYR A 157 -7.60 8.28 -10.01
CA TYR A 157 -8.22 8.50 -11.32
C TYR A 157 -7.58 7.60 -12.37
N PHE A 158 -8.39 6.84 -13.10
CA PHE A 158 -7.92 5.94 -14.16
C PHE A 158 -7.61 6.73 -15.43
N GLU A 159 -6.40 7.30 -15.47
CA GLU A 159 -5.99 8.29 -16.47
C GLU A 159 -4.86 7.80 -17.39
N GLY A 160 -4.24 6.67 -17.07
CA GLY A 160 -3.34 5.99 -18.00
C GLY A 160 -3.82 4.58 -18.33
N PRO A 161 -3.15 3.90 -19.27
CA PRO A 161 -3.57 2.58 -19.71
C PRO A 161 -3.38 1.53 -18.61
N PHE A 162 -4.21 0.48 -18.63
CA PHE A 162 -4.06 -0.68 -17.75
C PHE A 162 -4.28 -1.96 -18.55
N GLN A 163 -3.24 -2.77 -18.72
CA GLN A 163 -3.31 -4.10 -19.37
C GLN A 163 -4.10 -4.10 -20.71
N GLY A 164 -3.88 -3.10 -21.56
CA GLY A 164 -4.55 -2.98 -22.86
C GLY A 164 -5.89 -2.24 -22.85
N HIS A 165 -6.39 -1.86 -21.67
CA HIS A 165 -7.58 -1.03 -21.50
C HIS A 165 -7.21 0.46 -21.54
N ALA A 166 -8.00 1.24 -22.30
CA ALA A 166 -7.87 2.69 -22.35
C ALA A 166 -8.37 3.34 -21.05
N PRO A 167 -7.76 4.46 -20.61
CA PRO A 167 -8.22 5.20 -19.43
C PRO A 167 -9.63 5.75 -19.65
N THR A 168 -10.44 5.75 -18.58
CA THR A 168 -11.79 6.34 -18.59
C THR A 168 -11.81 7.77 -18.07
N GLY A 169 -10.77 8.19 -17.32
CA GLY A 169 -10.73 9.46 -16.59
C GLY A 169 -11.57 9.46 -15.31
N GLU A 170 -12.28 8.38 -15.01
CA GLU A 170 -13.13 8.28 -13.83
C GLU A 170 -12.34 7.94 -12.57
N MET A 171 -12.90 8.27 -11.41
CA MET A 171 -12.35 7.87 -10.13
C MET A 171 -12.67 6.39 -9.86
N VAL A 172 -11.63 5.61 -9.64
CA VAL A 172 -11.74 4.26 -9.08
C VAL A 172 -11.59 4.38 -7.57
N GLU A 173 -12.56 3.83 -6.83
CA GLU A 173 -12.59 3.88 -5.37
C GLU A 173 -13.04 2.55 -4.80
N PHE A 174 -12.45 2.15 -3.68
CA PHE A 174 -13.03 1.10 -2.85
C PHE A 174 -12.73 1.31 -1.36
N TYR A 175 -13.51 0.61 -0.53
CA TYR A 175 -13.35 0.56 0.91
C TYR A 175 -13.00 -0.85 1.36
N GLY A 176 -12.24 -0.94 2.45
CA GLY A 176 -11.89 -2.22 3.06
C GLY A 176 -11.74 -2.10 4.57
N ILE A 177 -11.50 -3.24 5.20
CA ILE A 177 -11.18 -3.33 6.63
C ILE A 177 -9.80 -3.98 6.76
N GLY A 178 -8.98 -3.41 7.64
CA GLY A 178 -7.70 -3.98 8.04
C GLY A 178 -7.69 -4.30 9.53
N ILE A 179 -6.92 -5.32 9.90
CA ILE A 179 -6.61 -5.64 11.28
C ILE A 179 -5.09 -5.64 11.40
N MET A 180 -4.57 -4.82 12.30
CA MET A 180 -3.15 -4.73 12.60
C MET A 180 -2.92 -5.17 14.03
N LYS A 181 -2.09 -6.20 14.21
CA LYS A 181 -1.59 -6.62 15.52
C LYS A 181 -0.26 -5.93 15.77
N VAL A 182 -0.17 -5.19 16.87
CA VAL A 182 0.99 -4.38 17.27
C VAL A 182 1.60 -4.90 18.56
#